data_AF-A0A1V5J7U5-F1
#
_entry.id   AF-A0A1V5J7U5-F1
#
_cell.length_a   1.000
_cell.length_b   1.000
_cell.length_c   1.000
_cell.angle_alpha   90.00
_cell.angle_beta   90.00
_cell.angle_gamma   90.00
#
_symmetry.space_group_name_H-M   'P 1'
#
loop_
_entity.id
_entity.type
_entity.pdbx_description
1 polymer ?
#
loop_
_entity_poly.entity_id
_entity_poly.type
_entity_poly.pdbx_seq_one_letter_code
_entity_poly.pdbx_strand_id
1 'polypeptide(L)'
;MIVLDIRRVENYREGHIPGAISSFYGGWAYKQGELYSEIPEKDDLEDLISSLGISLKSWVVVAGDTDTPRHSYQSARVACTLQYAGIENVALLDGGMNKWISEKKRYPRK
;
A
#
# COMPACT_ATOMS: atom_id res chain seq x y z
N MET A 1 8.48 -1.83 -11.76
CA MET A 1 7.52 -2.37 -10.78
C MET A 1 7.83 -1.72 -9.45
N ILE A 2 6.81 -1.22 -8.75
CA ILE A 2 6.88 -0.51 -7.47
C ILE A 2 6.13 -1.35 -6.46
N VAL A 3 6.74 -1.60 -5.29
CA VAL A 3 6.04 -2.19 -4.14
C VAL A 3 5.71 -1.06 -3.19
N LEU A 4 4.42 -0.86 -2.91
CA LEU A 4 3.93 0.20 -2.03
C LEU A 4 3.56 -0.42 -0.69
N ASP A 5 4.35 -0.16 0.35
CA ASP A 5 4.07 -0.62 1.71
C ASP A 5 3.20 0.42 2.43
N ILE A 6 1.95 0.04 2.72
CA ILE A 6 0.95 0.94 3.30
C ILE A 6 0.84 0.87 4.81
N ARG A 7 1.70 0.07 5.45
CA ARG A 7 1.73 -0.07 6.90
C ARG A 7 2.27 1.21 7.55
N ARG A 8 2.15 1.28 8.88
CA ARG A 8 2.79 2.33 9.66
C ARG A 8 4.31 2.32 9.43
N VAL A 9 4.93 3.50 9.44
CA VAL A 9 6.36 3.66 9.15
C VAL A 9 7.24 2.86 10.13
N GLU A 10 6.76 2.65 11.36
CA GLU A 10 7.42 1.80 12.35
C GLU A 10 7.52 0.35 11.85
N ASN A 11 6.40 -0.24 11.40
CA ASN A 11 6.37 -1.60 10.86
C ASN A 11 7.23 -1.75 9.59
N TYR A 12 7.23 -0.71 8.73
CA TYR A 12 8.11 -0.67 7.57
C TYR A 12 9.59 -0.72 7.97
N ARG A 13 9.99 0.06 8.98
CA ARG A 13 11.38 0.11 9.46
C ARG A 13 11.84 -1.18 10.13
N GLU A 14 10.94 -1.89 10.81
CA GLU A 14 11.24 -3.20 11.41
C GLU A 14 11.48 -4.30 10.35
N GLY A 15 10.90 -4.15 9.17
CA GLY A 15 11.18 -5.00 8.03
C GLY A 15 10.18 -4.84 6.91
N HIS A 16 10.69 -4.64 5.69
CA HIS A 16 9.90 -4.48 4.48
C HIS A 16 10.48 -5.31 3.32
N ILE A 17 9.72 -5.39 2.22
CA ILE A 17 10.21 -5.97 0.96
C ILE A 17 11.33 -5.05 0.42
N PRO A 18 12.53 -5.58 0.08
CA PRO A 18 13.62 -4.74 -0.45
C PRO A 18 13.17 -3.90 -1.65
N GLY A 19 13.41 -2.58 -1.58
CA GLY A 19 13.01 -1.63 -2.62
C GLY A 19 11.55 -1.19 -2.57
N ALA A 20 10.78 -1.61 -1.56
CA ALA A 20 9.44 -1.07 -1.33
C ALA A 20 9.50 0.42 -0.94
N ILE A 21 8.44 1.16 -1.26
CA ILE A 21 8.25 2.55 -0.88
C ILE A 21 7.22 2.60 0.25
N SER A 22 7.56 3.25 1.36
CA SER A 22 6.63 3.45 2.49
C SER A 22 5.66 4.58 2.17
N SER A 23 4.36 4.30 2.24
CA SER A 23 3.31 5.31 2.10
C SER A 23 2.08 4.91 2.92
N PHE A 24 1.99 5.44 4.14
CA PHE A 24 0.99 5.01 5.12
C PHE A 24 -0.44 5.13 4.59
N TYR A 25 -1.27 4.12 4.89
CA TYR A 25 -2.69 4.02 4.48
C TYR A 25 -3.48 5.33 4.59
N GLY A 26 -3.24 6.13 5.63
CA GLY A 26 -3.96 7.38 5.86
C GLY A 26 -3.82 8.43 4.74
N GLY A 27 -2.78 8.34 3.89
CA GLY A 27 -2.65 9.21 2.71
C GLY A 27 -3.50 8.79 1.52
N TRP A 28 -4.04 7.56 1.53
CA TRP A 28 -4.79 6.97 0.40
C TRP A 28 -6.29 6.85 0.66
N ALA A 29 -6.66 6.87 1.94
CA ALA A 29 -8.02 6.78 2.41
C ALA A 29 -8.09 7.34 3.84
N TYR A 30 -8.93 8.34 4.06
CA TYR A 30 -9.04 9.01 5.36
C TYR A 30 -10.48 9.02 5.89
N LYS A 31 -10.63 9.40 7.15
CA LYS A 31 -11.93 9.57 7.79
C LYS A 31 -12.37 11.02 7.59
N GLN A 32 -13.57 11.23 7.03
CA GLN A 32 -14.18 12.55 6.88
C GLN A 32 -15.53 12.55 7.61
N GLY A 33 -15.60 13.24 8.76
CA GLY A 33 -16.77 13.16 9.63
C GLY A 33 -17.01 11.71 10.07
N GLU A 34 -18.21 11.18 9.81
CA GLU A 34 -18.58 9.79 10.12
C GLU A 34 -18.25 8.80 9.00
N LEU A 35 -17.83 9.28 7.83
CA LEU A 35 -17.47 8.44 6.69
C LEU A 35 -16.04 7.93 6.83
N TYR A 36 -15.87 6.63 6.61
CA TYR A 36 -14.58 5.97 6.64
C TYR A 36 -14.13 5.66 5.21
N SER A 37 -12.87 5.96 4.91
CA SER A 37 -12.20 5.61 3.64
C SER A 37 -12.63 6.47 2.45
N GLU A 38 -12.80 7.77 2.67
CA GLU A 38 -12.94 8.75 1.60
C GLU A 38 -11.65 8.85 0.77
N ILE A 39 -11.79 9.18 -0.52
CA ILE A 39 -10.65 9.39 -1.43
C ILE A 39 -10.06 10.78 -1.15
N PRO A 40 -8.72 10.94 -1.14
CA PRO A 40 -8.09 12.26 -1.10
C PRO A 40 -8.62 13.21 -2.17
N GLU A 41 -8.55 14.52 -1.91
CA GLU A 41 -8.81 15.50 -2.95
C GLU A 41 -7.85 15.28 -4.13
N LYS A 42 -8.28 15.69 -5.32
CA LYS A 42 -7.59 15.37 -6.57
C LYS A 42 -6.13 15.85 -6.54
N ASP A 43 -5.89 17.08 -6.14
CA ASP A 43 -4.55 17.68 -6.14
C ASP A 43 -3.63 16.98 -5.12
N ASP A 44 -4.14 16.67 -3.92
CA ASP A 44 -3.41 15.90 -2.90
C ASP A 44 -3.06 14.48 -3.39
N LEU A 45 -3.97 13.83 -4.11
CA LEU A 45 -3.75 12.50 -4.67
C LEU A 45 -2.69 12.53 -5.78
N GLU A 46 -2.74 13.52 -6.66
CA GLU A 46 -1.76 13.71 -7.74
C GLU A 46 -0.36 14.00 -7.18
N ASP A 47 -0.26 14.84 -6.16
CA ASP A 47 1.00 15.15 -5.47
C ASP A 47 1.56 13.92 -4.75
N LEU A 48 0.72 13.15 -4.05
CA LEU A 48 1.12 11.91 -3.39
C LEU A 48 1.67 10.91 -4.42
N ILE A 49 0.94 10.64 -5.50
CA ILE A 49 1.34 9.69 -6.54
C ILE A 49 2.67 10.13 -7.19
N SER A 50 2.79 11.41 -7.51
CA SER A 50 4.00 11.99 -8.13
C SER A 50 5.21 11.91 -7.21
N SER A 51 5.04 12.20 -5.90
CA SER A 51 6.11 12.12 -4.90
C SER A 51 6.69 10.71 -4.74
N LEU A 52 5.88 9.68 -5.04
CA LEU A 52 6.27 8.27 -4.98
C LEU A 52 6.87 7.75 -6.30
N GLY A 53 6.99 8.61 -7.32
CA GLY A 53 7.47 8.22 -8.65
C GLY A 53 6.54 7.27 -9.39
N ILE A 54 5.24 7.25 -9.01
CA ILE A 54 4.23 6.42 -9.68
C ILE A 54 3.70 7.20 -10.89
N SER A 55 3.61 6.52 -12.03
CA SER A 55 3.05 7.06 -13.27
C SER A 55 1.94 6.14 -13.77
N LEU A 56 1.16 6.60 -14.76
CA LEU A 56 0.10 5.79 -15.37
C LEU A 56 0.59 4.45 -15.97
N LYS A 57 1.89 4.36 -16.29
CA LYS A 57 2.51 3.13 -16.83
C LYS A 57 3.17 2.25 -15.75
N SER A 58 3.17 2.69 -14.49
CA SER A 58 3.80 1.95 -13.40
C SER A 58 3.00 0.70 -13.04
N TRP A 59 3.70 -0.41 -12.84
CA TRP A 59 3.17 -1.58 -12.15
C TRP A 59 3.32 -1.39 -10.65
N VAL A 60 2.20 -1.34 -9.90
CA VAL A 60 2.18 -1.12 -8.45
C VAL A 60 1.64 -2.36 -7.74
N VAL A 61 2.40 -2.89 -6.79
CA VAL A 61 1.97 -3.95 -5.88
C VAL A 61 1.76 -3.34 -4.50
N VAL A 62 0.53 -3.33 -4.01
CA VAL A 62 0.18 -2.81 -2.69
C VAL A 62 0.39 -3.90 -1.63
N ALA A 63 1.21 -3.59 -0.62
CA ALA A 63 1.55 -4.48 0.47
C ALA A 63 1.10 -3.87 1.81
N GLY A 64 0.19 -4.58 2.48
CA GLY A 64 -0.30 -4.23 3.82
C GLY A 64 -0.33 -5.46 4.74
N ASP A 65 -0.66 -5.24 6.00
CA ASP A 65 -0.92 -6.33 6.94
C ASP A 65 -2.32 -6.95 6.71
N THR A 66 -2.53 -8.17 7.21
CA THR A 66 -3.78 -8.94 7.11
C THR A 66 -4.16 -9.60 8.44
N ASP A 67 -3.59 -9.13 9.55
CA ASP A 67 -3.78 -9.67 10.91
C ASP A 67 -5.09 -9.22 11.57
N THR A 68 -5.75 -8.19 11.05
CA THR A 68 -7.06 -7.72 11.54
C THR A 68 -8.05 -7.52 10.40
N PRO A 69 -9.39 -7.56 10.67
CA PRO A 69 -10.39 -7.21 9.66
C PRO A 69 -10.22 -5.80 9.09
N ARG A 70 -9.63 -4.87 9.86
CA ARG A 70 -9.31 -3.54 9.37
C ARG A 70 -8.19 -3.58 8.35
N HIS A 71 -7.09 -4.27 8.64
CA HIS A 71 -5.92 -4.30 7.76
C HIS A 71 -6.19 -5.09 6.46
N SER A 72 -7.01 -6.14 6.52
CA SER A 72 -7.26 -7.03 5.37
C SER A 72 -7.85 -6.33 4.13
N TYR A 73 -8.62 -5.25 4.29
CA TYR A 73 -9.18 -4.52 3.14
C TYR A 73 -8.35 -3.30 2.72
N GLN A 74 -7.41 -2.83 3.55
CA GLN A 74 -6.69 -1.56 3.29
C GLN A 74 -5.94 -1.58 1.97
N SER A 75 -5.25 -2.68 1.67
CA SER A 75 -4.50 -2.83 0.41
C SER A 75 -5.43 -2.75 -0.80
N ALA A 76 -6.61 -3.37 -0.73
CA ALA A 76 -7.63 -3.28 -1.77
C ALA A 76 -8.17 -1.85 -1.90
N ARG A 77 -8.40 -1.15 -0.79
CA ARG A 77 -8.89 0.25 -0.82
C ARG A 77 -7.89 1.19 -1.48
N VAL A 78 -6.59 1.04 -1.17
CA VAL A 78 -5.52 1.80 -1.83
C VAL A 78 -5.44 1.46 -3.31
N ALA A 79 -5.59 0.18 -3.67
CA ALA A 79 -5.64 -0.21 -5.07
C ALA A 79 -6.81 0.44 -5.83
N CYS A 80 -7.99 0.52 -5.22
CA CYS A 80 -9.12 1.26 -5.79
C CYS A 80 -8.80 2.75 -5.97
N THR A 81 -8.11 3.39 -5.01
CA THR A 81 -7.69 4.79 -5.12
C THR A 81 -6.69 5.00 -6.26
N LEU A 82 -5.72 4.09 -6.43
CA LEU A 82 -4.76 4.13 -7.55
C LEU A 82 -5.46 3.95 -8.91
N GLN A 83 -6.41 3.02 -8.99
CA GLN A 83 -7.22 2.81 -10.20
C GLN A 83 -8.11 4.01 -10.51
N TYR A 84 -8.69 4.64 -9.49
CA TYR A 84 -9.43 5.88 -9.62
C TYR A 84 -8.57 7.01 -10.20
N ALA A 85 -7.29 7.07 -9.83
CA ALA A 85 -6.30 8.00 -10.39
C ALA A 85 -5.80 7.61 -11.80
N GLY A 86 -6.35 6.55 -12.41
CA GLY A 86 -6.01 6.12 -13.78
C GLY A 86 -4.81 5.16 -13.89
N ILE A 87 -4.30 4.64 -12.77
CA ILE A 87 -3.22 3.64 -12.79
C ILE A 87 -3.85 2.25 -12.95
N GLU A 88 -3.69 1.65 -14.13
CA GLU A 88 -4.35 0.38 -14.46
C GLU A 88 -3.62 -0.84 -13.87
N ASN A 89 -2.28 -0.79 -13.83
CA ASN A 89 -1.44 -1.94 -13.46
C ASN A 89 -1.25 -2.03 -11.94
N VAL A 90 -2.32 -2.36 -11.22
CA VAL A 90 -2.32 -2.47 -9.75
C VAL A 90 -2.61 -3.91 -9.31
N ALA A 91 -1.79 -4.42 -8.40
CA ALA A 91 -1.94 -5.74 -7.80
C ALA A 91 -1.82 -5.65 -6.27
N LEU A 92 -2.31 -6.68 -5.58
CA LEU A 92 -2.14 -6.84 -4.13
C LEU A 92 -1.10 -7.91 -3.84
N LEU A 93 -0.33 -7.74 -2.78
CA LEU A 93 0.53 -8.79 -2.27
C LEU A 93 -0.33 -9.91 -1.67
N ASP A 94 -0.33 -11.09 -2.30
CA ASP A 94 -1.07 -12.26 -1.80
C ASP A 94 -0.62 -12.66 -0.40
N GLY A 95 -1.57 -12.72 0.54
CA GLY A 95 -1.33 -12.97 1.97
C GLY A 95 -0.64 -11.84 2.74
N GLY A 96 -0.40 -10.70 2.09
CA GLY A 96 0.16 -9.49 2.70
C GLY A 96 1.54 -9.66 3.32
N MET A 97 1.92 -8.67 4.13
CA MET A 97 3.23 -8.64 4.78
C MET A 97 3.37 -9.72 5.86
N ASN A 98 2.26 -10.17 6.45
CA ASN A 98 2.25 -11.28 7.40
C ASN A 98 2.79 -12.58 6.77
N LYS A 99 2.28 -12.95 5.59
CA LYS A 99 2.76 -14.14 4.85
C LYS A 99 4.23 -13.96 4.45
N TRP A 100 4.58 -12.81 3.84
CA TRP A 100 5.95 -12.51 3.43
C TRP A 100 6.98 -12.65 4.57
N ILE A 101 6.68 -12.08 5.74
CA ILE A 101 7.57 -12.15 6.91
C ILE A 101 7.70 -13.59 7.42
N SER A 102 6.59 -14.34 7.47
CA SER A 102 6.60 -15.74 7.92
C SER A 102 7.42 -16.65 7.00
N GLU A 103 7.33 -16.45 5.68
CA GLU A 103 8.08 -17.23 4.70
C GLU A 103 9.58 -16.92 4.76
N LYS A 104 9.95 -15.65 4.99
CA LYS A 104 11.35 -15.27 5.22
C LYS A 104 11.93 -15.94 6.46
N LYS A 105 11.15 -16.07 7.54
CA LYS A 105 11.57 -16.83 8.75
C LYS A 105 11.74 -18.32 8.45
N ARG A 106 10.93 -18.89 7.55
CA ARG A 106 11.00 -20.29 7.13
C ARG A 106 12.22 -20.58 6.25
N TYR A 107 12.67 -19.60 5.46
CA TYR A 107 13.82 -19.72 4.56
C TYR A 107 14.75 -18.51 4.70
N PRO A 108 15.58 -18.45 5.76
CA PRO A 108 16.61 -17.42 5.84
C PRO A 108 17.52 -17.58 4.62
N ARG A 109 17.60 -16.54 3.78
CA ARG A 109 18.55 -16.52 2.66
C ARG A 109 19.96 -16.72 3.22
N LYS A 110 20.66 -17.74 2.73
CA LYS A 110 22.08 -18.02 3.04
C LYS A 110 22.96 -16.83 2.66
#